data_AF-A0A7X7XR83-F1
#
_entry.id   AF-A0A7X7XR83-F1
#
_cell.length_a   1.000
_cell.length_b   1.000
_cell.length_c   1.000
_cell.angle_alpha   90.00
_cell.angle_beta   90.00
_cell.angle_gamma   90.00
#
_symmetry.space_group_name_H-M   'P 1'
#
loop_
_entity.id
_entity.type
_entity.pdbx_description
1 polymer ?
#
loop_
_entity_poly.entity_id
_entity_poly.type
_entity_poly.pdbx_seq_one_letter_code
_entity_poly.pdbx_strand_id
1 'polypeptide(L)'
;MRKSTFIRRALILVVPALLLTSCVTFGDILKSSEFGATSSSANEVTSEVTGSENPYPLNGTYGVNDYEHPITANPDTLDNYYKVEPLNNNSRLINNYAISNTMGLAHLDSVSNQKMMVVPVKFTDTPASYGGEATIQGAINRAFFGESSDTGWESVASYYYKSSYGRLSLTGEVMPLFDMGYSTTELLAKTVDGYQYWDKSHYVLEQVYNTYLSSTLKEYDQNNDGFVDSVFFVYLAPVDYESDDTLFWAFQYFWNRFADKNKPVFNAYGWASYEFMVEAPGYTYLKPAAHTYIHESGHILSFDDYYDYDGTIAPAGAIDMMDHNIIDHNMFSKFSANWSTPYVPVGNSDIRLRPAESSGDFIIINDAWNGHAYDEYILIEYYTPTGLNARDSLSVSGYNGVKGYTIPGVRIWHVDARLVILSNNGNTKKWSDTIPPHLDGSGGSWMDFATSNTPSYNYAHNSLHKLHLLDGRGRAQTWANNLVKADDSALFQTGTVIASNNWQKYLLKRATFNDGSVIGYSIEIGEMNSEGVTIKIRKA
;
A
#
# COMPACT_ATOMS: atom_id res chain seq x y z
N MET A 1 26.40 -54.22 -13.66
CA MET A 1 26.24 -54.20 -12.19
C MET A 1 25.33 -53.03 -11.83
N ARG A 2 24.10 -53.35 -11.42
CA ARG A 2 23.11 -52.41 -10.88
C ARG A 2 23.44 -52.17 -9.40
N LYS A 3 23.37 -50.93 -8.93
CA LYS A 3 22.84 -50.63 -7.60
C LYS A 3 21.95 -49.39 -7.69
N SER A 4 20.66 -49.65 -7.55
CA SER A 4 19.61 -48.67 -7.32
C SER A 4 19.71 -48.14 -5.89
N THR A 5 19.38 -46.87 -5.69
CA THR A 5 18.85 -46.39 -4.42
C THR A 5 17.57 -45.62 -4.73
N PHE A 6 16.46 -46.25 -4.38
CA PHE A 6 15.14 -45.64 -4.32
C PHE A 6 15.17 -44.55 -3.26
N ILE A 7 14.87 -43.30 -3.63
CA ILE A 7 14.43 -42.28 -2.68
C ILE A 7 12.93 -42.05 -2.93
N ARG A 8 12.15 -42.36 -1.91
CA ARG A 8 10.71 -42.15 -1.83
C ARG A 8 10.43 -40.66 -2.06
N ARG A 9 9.59 -40.35 -3.05
CA ARG A 9 8.95 -39.05 -3.21
C ARG A 9 8.06 -38.81 -2.00
N ALA A 10 8.53 -38.01 -1.05
CA ALA A 10 7.66 -37.26 -0.15
C ALA A 10 7.20 -36.02 -0.93
N LEU A 11 5.89 -35.93 -1.13
CA LEU A 11 5.21 -34.76 -1.67
C LEU A 11 5.33 -33.64 -0.62
N ILE A 12 6.40 -32.85 -0.68
CA ILE A 12 6.44 -31.56 0.00
C ILE A 12 5.97 -30.56 -1.04
N LEU A 13 4.75 -30.07 -0.85
CA LEU A 13 4.24 -28.87 -1.48
C LEU A 13 5.17 -27.73 -1.07
N VAL A 14 6.20 -27.48 -1.88
CA VAL A 14 6.91 -26.21 -1.88
C VAL A 14 5.95 -25.23 -2.54
N VAL A 15 5.17 -24.52 -1.72
CA VAL A 15 4.57 -23.26 -2.14
C VAL A 15 5.75 -22.37 -2.52
N PRO A 16 5.86 -21.89 -3.77
CA PRO A 16 6.94 -20.98 -4.11
C PRO A 16 6.76 -19.76 -3.22
N ALA A 17 7.74 -19.51 -2.36
CA ALA A 17 7.95 -18.19 -1.79
C ALA A 17 8.29 -17.31 -3.00
N LEU A 18 7.28 -16.60 -3.51
CA LEU A 18 7.48 -15.53 -4.46
C LEU A 18 8.41 -14.52 -3.77
N LEU A 19 9.61 -14.36 -4.31
CA LEU A 19 10.45 -13.19 -4.04
C LEU A 19 9.66 -11.99 -4.57
N LEU A 20 8.91 -11.34 -3.70
CA LEU A 20 8.27 -10.07 -3.98
C LEU A 20 9.36 -8.99 -3.83
N THR A 21 10.07 -8.76 -4.93
CA THR A 21 10.91 -7.57 -5.15
C THR A 21 10.24 -6.88 -6.34
N SER A 22 9.75 -5.65 -6.27
CA SER A 22 10.52 -4.45 -5.97
C SER A 22 9.58 -3.23 -6.00
N CYS A 23 9.47 -2.50 -4.89
CA CYS A 23 9.20 -1.06 -4.91
C CYS A 23 10.42 -0.38 -4.29
N VAL A 24 10.98 0.57 -5.02
CA VAL A 24 12.13 1.34 -4.56
C VAL A 24 11.57 2.54 -3.81
N THR A 25 11.73 2.59 -2.49
CA THR A 25 11.45 3.81 -1.74
C THR A 25 12.56 4.82 -2.00
N PHE A 26 12.30 6.13 -1.92
CA PHE A 26 13.34 7.14 -2.12
C PHE A 26 14.49 7.03 -1.09
N GLY A 27 14.22 6.41 0.07
CA GLY A 27 15.23 6.02 1.05
C GLY A 27 16.26 5.02 0.52
N ASP A 28 15.85 4.11 -0.36
CA ASP A 28 16.73 3.15 -1.04
C ASP A 28 17.55 3.83 -2.16
N ILE A 29 16.94 4.84 -2.81
CA ILE A 29 17.60 5.67 -3.83
C ILE A 29 18.73 6.51 -3.23
N LEU A 30 18.53 7.12 -2.06
CA LEU A 30 19.56 7.91 -1.39
C LEU A 30 20.70 7.04 -0.84
N LYS A 31 20.40 5.84 -0.31
CA LYS A 31 21.42 4.88 0.17
C LYS A 31 22.30 4.33 -0.95
N SER A 32 21.78 4.21 -2.18
CA SER A 32 22.54 3.68 -3.34
C SER A 32 23.74 4.54 -3.77
N SER A 33 23.85 5.77 -3.26
CA SER A 33 24.95 6.71 -3.57
C SER A 33 26.16 6.64 -2.63
N GLU A 34 26.14 5.81 -1.58
CA GLU A 34 27.27 5.63 -0.66
C GLU A 34 27.57 4.13 -0.43
N PHE A 35 28.51 3.59 -1.20
CA PHE A 35 29.02 2.23 -0.97
C PHE A 35 30.00 2.22 0.21
N GLY A 36 29.71 1.41 1.23
CA GLY A 36 30.61 1.15 2.35
C GLY A 36 29.97 0.32 3.46
N ALA A 37 29.69 -0.97 3.20
CA ALA A 37 29.23 -1.89 4.24
C ALA A 37 30.33 -2.14 5.28
N THR A 38 30.18 -1.58 6.48
CA THR A 38 30.85 -2.07 7.69
C THR A 38 29.80 -2.62 8.65
N SER A 39 29.92 -3.91 8.94
CA SER A 39 29.11 -4.64 9.92
C SER A 39 29.29 -4.05 11.32
N SER A 40 28.19 -3.64 11.97
CA SER A 40 28.16 -3.43 13.41
C SER A 40 27.15 -4.38 14.05
N SER A 41 27.66 -5.21 14.94
CA SER A 41 26.95 -6.16 15.80
C SER A 41 25.86 -5.50 16.64
N ALA A 42 24.67 -6.09 16.63
CA ALA A 42 23.59 -5.77 17.55
C ALA A 42 23.99 -6.11 18.99
N ASN A 43 23.97 -5.11 19.88
CA ASN A 43 23.90 -5.36 21.31
C ASN A 43 22.43 -5.28 21.72
N GLU A 44 21.90 -6.40 22.24
CA GLU A 44 20.64 -6.42 22.98
C GLU A 44 20.78 -5.52 24.21
N VAL A 45 19.93 -4.49 24.31
CA VAL A 45 19.69 -3.78 25.56
C VAL A 45 18.24 -4.04 25.95
N THR A 46 18.07 -4.90 26.93
CA THR A 46 16.84 -5.02 27.72
C THR A 46 16.89 -3.96 28.82
N SER A 47 16.06 -2.91 28.70
CA SER A 47 15.79 -2.02 29.82
C SER A 47 14.32 -1.62 29.84
N GLU A 48 13.64 -1.98 30.92
CA GLU A 48 12.35 -1.39 31.30
C GLU A 48 12.53 0.13 31.45
N VAL A 49 11.93 0.91 30.54
CA VAL A 49 11.91 2.36 30.63
C VAL A 49 10.72 2.78 31.48
N THR A 50 11.01 3.36 32.65
CA THR A 50 10.04 4.12 33.45
C THR A 50 10.36 5.60 33.27
N GLY A 51 9.55 6.30 32.47
CA GLY A 51 9.72 7.71 32.15
C GLY A 51 8.98 8.08 30.85
N SER A 52 8.57 9.34 30.73
CA SER A 52 7.82 9.91 29.58
C SER A 52 8.65 10.06 28.29
N GLU A 53 9.71 9.28 28.12
CA GLU A 53 10.56 9.30 26.93
C GLU A 53 10.09 8.22 25.96
N ASN A 54 10.00 8.57 24.66
CA ASN A 54 9.64 7.63 23.60
C ASN A 54 10.62 6.44 23.63
N PRO A 55 10.15 5.19 23.83
CA PRO A 55 11.02 4.02 23.93
C PRO A 55 11.72 3.67 22.62
N TYR A 56 11.32 4.26 21.49
CA TYR A 56 11.95 4.12 20.18
C TYR A 56 12.36 5.49 19.65
N PRO A 57 13.45 6.07 20.18
CA PRO A 57 13.98 7.30 19.65
C PRO A 57 14.44 7.09 18.19
N LEU A 58 14.07 8.00 17.28
CA LEU A 58 14.83 8.26 16.07
C LEU A 58 16.33 8.43 16.39
N ASN A 59 17.16 7.92 15.50
CA ASN A 59 18.57 8.29 15.45
C ASN A 59 18.69 9.73 14.90
N GLY A 60 18.81 10.74 15.77
CA GLY A 60 18.91 12.16 15.36
C GLY A 60 18.49 13.18 16.43
N THR A 61 18.55 14.48 16.12
CA THR A 61 18.16 15.57 17.02
C THR A 61 16.69 15.97 16.83
N TYR A 62 15.90 15.94 17.91
CA TYR A 62 14.48 16.28 17.91
C TYR A 62 14.23 17.78 18.00
N GLY A 63 13.21 18.24 17.27
CA GLY A 63 12.53 19.49 17.59
C GLY A 63 11.22 19.20 18.30
N VAL A 64 10.77 20.15 19.11
CA VAL A 64 9.61 20.05 20.00
C VAL A 64 8.32 19.81 19.21
N ASN A 65 7.44 18.98 19.79
CA ASN A 65 6.08 18.73 19.33
C ASN A 65 5.18 19.84 19.90
N ASP A 66 4.98 20.92 19.15
CA ASP A 66 4.30 22.14 19.62
C ASP A 66 2.78 22.13 19.34
N TYR A 67 2.18 20.96 19.14
CA TYR A 67 0.78 20.86 18.73
C TYR A 67 -0.17 20.51 19.87
N GLU A 68 -1.11 21.43 20.15
CA GLU A 68 -2.30 21.13 20.93
C GLU A 68 -3.38 20.56 20.02
N HIS A 69 -3.88 19.36 20.35
CA HIS A 69 -5.06 18.77 19.71
C HIS A 69 -6.18 19.81 19.65
N PRO A 70 -6.79 20.06 18.49
CA PRO A 70 -8.08 20.70 18.56
C PRO A 70 -8.98 19.72 19.33
N ILE A 71 -9.83 20.26 20.16
CA ILE A 71 -11.07 19.58 20.41
C ILE A 71 -11.93 20.02 19.22
N THR A 72 -12.34 19.10 18.35
CA THR A 72 -13.42 19.43 17.41
C THR A 72 -14.55 20.00 18.26
N ALA A 73 -14.92 21.25 17.99
CA ALA A 73 -16.13 21.83 18.57
C ALA A 73 -17.29 20.98 18.05
N ASN A 74 -17.75 20.04 18.85
CA ASN A 74 -18.71 19.01 18.45
C ASN A 74 -20.01 19.67 17.97
N PRO A 75 -20.46 19.42 16.73
CA PRO A 75 -21.88 19.39 16.47
C PRO A 75 -22.38 18.00 16.92
N ASP A 76 -23.17 17.96 18.00
CA ASP A 76 -23.88 16.78 18.50
C ASP A 76 -23.05 15.52 18.85
N THR A 77 -22.59 15.44 20.10
CA THR A 77 -22.15 14.17 20.70
C THR A 77 -23.29 13.16 20.73
N LEU A 78 -23.16 12.03 20.04
CA LEU A 78 -23.96 10.83 20.31
C LEU A 78 -23.13 9.92 21.23
N ASP A 79 -23.64 9.59 22.41
CA ASP A 79 -23.12 8.50 23.26
C ASP A 79 -21.58 8.41 23.42
N ASN A 80 -20.91 9.56 23.64
CA ASN A 80 -19.46 9.70 23.88
C ASN A 80 -18.52 9.30 22.71
N TYR A 81 -18.94 9.47 21.47
CA TYR A 81 -18.05 9.43 20.30
C TYR A 81 -18.47 10.47 19.26
N TYR A 82 -17.62 10.71 18.25
CA TYR A 82 -17.95 11.52 17.09
C TYR A 82 -17.45 10.86 15.81
N LYS A 83 -18.00 11.27 14.65
CA LYS A 83 -17.46 10.89 13.33
C LYS A 83 -16.62 12.03 12.80
N VAL A 84 -15.43 11.73 12.31
CA VAL A 84 -14.54 12.74 11.72
C VAL A 84 -15.16 13.24 10.41
N GLU A 85 -15.22 14.57 10.26
CA GLU A 85 -15.72 15.21 9.05
C GLU A 85 -14.83 14.90 7.84
N PRO A 86 -15.40 14.74 6.63
CA PRO A 86 -14.65 14.47 5.41
C PRO A 86 -13.77 15.66 4.99
N LEU A 87 -12.82 15.41 4.10
CA LEU A 87 -11.77 16.36 3.67
C LEU A 87 -12.30 17.75 3.31
N ASN A 88 -13.42 17.84 2.57
CA ASN A 88 -14.02 19.10 2.15
C ASN A 88 -14.41 20.03 3.33
N ASN A 89 -14.61 19.44 4.51
CA ASN A 89 -14.99 20.14 5.74
C ASN A 89 -13.90 20.04 6.83
N ASN A 90 -12.75 19.43 6.52
CA ASN A 90 -11.70 19.15 7.49
C ASN A 90 -10.31 19.36 6.89
N SER A 91 -9.76 20.56 7.12
CA SER A 91 -8.43 20.96 6.63
C SER A 91 -7.25 20.20 7.23
N ARG A 92 -7.51 19.30 8.19
CA ARG A 92 -6.49 18.41 8.77
C ARG A 92 -6.35 17.11 8.02
N LEU A 93 -7.36 16.72 7.24
CA LEU A 93 -7.15 15.60 6.34
C LEU A 93 -6.20 16.06 5.24
N ILE A 94 -5.22 15.22 4.98
CA ILE A 94 -4.13 15.51 4.05
C ILE A 94 -4.31 14.61 2.84
N ASN A 95 -4.14 15.16 1.64
CA ASN A 95 -4.13 14.37 0.43
C ASN A 95 -2.92 13.40 0.44
N ASN A 96 -3.12 12.14 0.03
CA ASN A 96 -2.04 11.15 0.01
C ASN A 96 -0.84 11.58 -0.85
N TYR A 97 -1.10 12.34 -1.91
CA TYR A 97 -0.07 12.97 -2.74
C TYR A 97 0.83 13.94 -1.97
N ALA A 98 0.35 14.58 -0.89
CA ALA A 98 1.11 15.63 -0.22
C ALA A 98 2.44 15.13 0.37
N ILE A 99 2.49 13.89 0.88
CA ILE A 99 3.70 13.29 1.44
C ILE A 99 4.72 13.02 0.34
N SER A 100 4.30 12.32 -0.72
CA SER A 100 5.18 11.96 -1.82
C SER A 100 5.63 13.17 -2.65
N ASN A 101 4.81 14.22 -2.72
CA ASN A 101 5.19 15.48 -3.35
C ASN A 101 6.37 16.16 -2.62
N THR A 102 6.56 15.93 -1.31
CA THR A 102 7.75 16.46 -0.62
C THR A 102 9.07 15.91 -1.18
N MET A 103 9.02 14.79 -1.92
CA MET A 103 10.13 14.17 -2.63
C MET A 103 10.18 14.53 -4.12
N GLY A 104 9.26 15.38 -4.61
CA GLY A 104 9.13 15.70 -6.04
C GLY A 104 8.47 14.60 -6.87
N LEU A 105 7.67 13.75 -6.22
CA LEU A 105 6.96 12.63 -6.85
C LEU A 105 5.50 13.01 -7.07
N ALA A 106 5.12 13.19 -8.33
CA ALA A 106 3.78 13.56 -8.77
C ALA A 106 2.89 12.31 -8.89
N HIS A 107 2.23 11.98 -7.77
CA HIS A 107 1.25 10.90 -7.70
C HIS A 107 -0.15 11.40 -8.05
N LEU A 108 -1.02 10.44 -8.40
CA LEU A 108 -2.40 10.72 -8.75
C LEU A 108 -3.21 11.15 -7.52
N ASP A 109 -4.07 12.16 -7.69
CA ASP A 109 -5.05 12.51 -6.67
C ASP A 109 -6.05 11.36 -6.46
N SER A 110 -6.25 10.94 -5.21
CA SER A 110 -7.03 9.76 -4.88
C SER A 110 -8.54 9.99 -4.89
N VAL A 111 -9.02 11.17 -5.25
CA VAL A 111 -10.46 11.48 -5.28
C VAL A 111 -10.89 12.11 -6.61
N SER A 112 -12.20 12.26 -6.79
CA SER A 112 -12.84 12.85 -7.95
C SER A 112 -12.63 12.02 -9.24
N ASN A 113 -12.87 12.66 -10.39
CA ASN A 113 -12.69 12.03 -11.70
C ASN A 113 -11.25 12.22 -12.15
N GLN A 114 -10.53 11.11 -12.26
CA GLN A 114 -9.15 11.07 -12.69
C GLN A 114 -9.04 10.32 -14.03
N LYS A 115 -8.00 10.64 -14.80
CA LYS A 115 -7.69 10.04 -16.09
C LYS A 115 -6.36 9.32 -16.02
N MET A 116 -6.36 8.07 -16.46
CA MET A 116 -5.18 7.24 -16.57
C MET A 116 -4.88 6.95 -18.04
N MET A 117 -3.64 7.21 -18.45
CA MET A 117 -3.15 6.86 -19.77
C MET A 117 -2.57 5.45 -19.73
N VAL A 118 -3.07 4.51 -20.54
CA VAL A 118 -2.54 3.14 -20.59
C VAL A 118 -1.85 2.89 -21.92
N VAL A 119 -0.54 2.63 -21.90
CA VAL A 119 0.30 2.49 -23.09
C VAL A 119 0.73 1.03 -23.27
N PRO A 120 0.21 0.30 -24.27
CA PRO A 120 0.72 -1.01 -24.62
C PRO A 120 2.08 -0.88 -25.32
N VAL A 121 3.12 -1.52 -24.78
CA VAL A 121 4.49 -1.43 -25.30
C VAL A 121 4.85 -2.72 -26.03
N LYS A 122 5.01 -2.64 -27.34
CA LYS A 122 5.33 -3.76 -28.22
C LYS A 122 6.82 -3.80 -28.53
N PHE A 123 7.41 -4.97 -28.43
CA PHE A 123 8.79 -5.26 -28.83
C PHE A 123 8.82 -6.07 -30.14
N THR A 124 9.98 -6.15 -30.78
CA THR A 124 10.14 -6.93 -32.02
C THR A 124 10.00 -8.44 -31.81
N ASP A 125 10.20 -8.90 -30.57
CA ASP A 125 10.06 -10.28 -30.11
C ASP A 125 8.77 -10.51 -29.30
N THR A 126 7.81 -9.59 -29.33
CA THR A 126 6.48 -9.78 -28.71
C THR A 126 5.85 -11.10 -29.19
N PRO A 127 5.42 -11.99 -28.27
CA PRO A 127 4.86 -13.29 -28.64
C PRO A 127 3.65 -13.17 -29.57
N ALA A 128 3.70 -13.86 -30.72
CA ALA A 128 2.59 -13.91 -31.67
C ALA A 128 1.30 -14.51 -31.06
N SER A 129 1.43 -15.29 -29.98
CA SER A 129 0.32 -15.87 -29.21
C SER A 129 -0.55 -14.82 -28.51
N TYR A 130 -0.07 -13.59 -28.28
CA TYR A 130 -0.87 -12.51 -27.71
C TYR A 130 -1.94 -11.98 -28.68
N GLY A 131 -1.79 -12.28 -29.97
CA GLY A 131 -2.75 -11.93 -31.02
C GLY A 131 -2.47 -10.57 -31.66
N GLY A 132 -3.43 -10.09 -32.44
CA GLY A 132 -3.35 -8.79 -33.11
C GLY A 132 -3.69 -7.63 -32.19
N GLU A 133 -3.44 -6.40 -32.67
CA GLU A 133 -3.66 -5.14 -31.96
C GLU A 133 -5.04 -5.04 -31.30
N ALA A 134 -6.13 -5.31 -32.03
CA ALA A 134 -7.48 -5.25 -31.48
C ALA A 134 -7.71 -6.25 -30.32
N THR A 135 -7.07 -7.42 -30.37
CA THR A 135 -7.16 -8.42 -29.28
C THR A 135 -6.46 -7.91 -28.03
N ILE A 136 -5.22 -7.40 -28.20
CA ILE A 136 -4.39 -6.89 -27.12
C ILE A 136 -5.06 -5.68 -26.47
N GLN A 137 -5.44 -4.67 -27.27
CA GLN A 137 -6.11 -3.47 -26.76
C GLN A 137 -7.44 -3.82 -26.08
N GLY A 138 -8.22 -4.74 -26.65
CA GLY A 138 -9.47 -5.19 -26.04
C GLY A 138 -9.27 -5.84 -24.67
N ALA A 139 -8.21 -6.62 -24.50
CA ALA A 139 -7.89 -7.25 -23.21
C ALA A 139 -7.40 -6.23 -22.17
N ILE A 140 -6.51 -5.32 -22.56
CA ILE A 140 -6.06 -4.22 -21.71
C ILE A 140 -7.23 -3.33 -21.31
N ASN A 141 -8.11 -2.98 -22.24
CA ASN A 141 -9.27 -2.15 -21.94
C ASN A 141 -10.21 -2.82 -20.93
N ARG A 142 -10.44 -4.14 -21.04
CA ARG A 142 -11.20 -4.88 -20.04
C ARG A 142 -10.54 -4.84 -18.66
N ALA A 143 -9.22 -5.07 -18.59
CA ALA A 143 -8.48 -5.11 -17.33
C ALA A 143 -8.40 -3.74 -16.63
N PHE A 144 -8.31 -2.64 -17.37
CA PHE A 144 -8.18 -1.30 -16.80
C PHE A 144 -9.51 -0.55 -16.65
N PHE A 145 -10.39 -0.63 -17.64
CA PHE A 145 -11.59 0.23 -17.74
C PHE A 145 -12.90 -0.54 -17.96
N GLY A 146 -12.87 -1.88 -17.96
CA GLY A 146 -14.06 -2.70 -18.14
C GLY A 146 -14.98 -2.70 -16.93
N GLU A 147 -16.23 -3.10 -17.11
CA GLU A 147 -17.13 -3.38 -15.98
C GLU A 147 -16.69 -4.68 -15.29
N SER A 148 -17.13 -4.92 -14.05
CA SER A 148 -16.84 -6.18 -13.33
C SER A 148 -17.29 -7.41 -14.12
N SER A 149 -18.37 -7.28 -14.90
CA SER A 149 -18.85 -8.36 -15.77
C SER A 149 -17.93 -8.66 -16.94
N ASP A 150 -17.01 -7.77 -17.31
CA ASP A 150 -16.09 -7.93 -18.43
C ASP A 150 -14.79 -8.63 -18.02
N THR A 151 -14.48 -8.68 -16.73
CA THR A 151 -13.28 -9.30 -16.17
C THR A 151 -13.59 -10.61 -15.45
N GLY A 152 -12.58 -11.27 -14.89
CA GLY A 152 -12.79 -12.39 -13.98
C GLY A 152 -13.07 -11.97 -12.53
N TRP A 153 -12.99 -10.68 -12.20
CA TRP A 153 -13.26 -10.11 -10.88
C TRP A 153 -13.66 -8.62 -10.99
N GLU A 154 -12.68 -7.73 -11.10
CA GLU A 154 -12.82 -6.29 -11.27
C GLU A 154 -11.78 -5.81 -12.29
N SER A 155 -12.02 -4.66 -12.91
CA SER A 155 -10.99 -3.88 -13.60
C SER A 155 -10.33 -2.92 -12.59
N VAL A 156 -9.24 -2.26 -12.99
CA VAL A 156 -8.64 -1.17 -12.19
C VAL A 156 -9.69 -0.10 -11.85
N ALA A 157 -10.43 0.38 -12.86
CA ALA A 157 -11.46 1.40 -12.67
C ALA A 157 -12.61 0.92 -11.77
N SER A 158 -13.15 -0.28 -12.00
CA SER A 158 -14.28 -0.78 -11.21
C SER A 158 -13.88 -1.12 -9.77
N TYR A 159 -12.66 -1.62 -9.56
CA TYR A 159 -12.09 -1.86 -8.22
C TYR A 159 -11.98 -0.56 -7.44
N TYR A 160 -11.29 0.46 -7.97
CA TYR A 160 -11.08 1.72 -7.25
C TYR A 160 -12.37 2.51 -7.06
N TYR A 161 -13.32 2.44 -7.99
CA TYR A 161 -14.65 3.02 -7.78
C TYR A 161 -15.37 2.40 -6.59
N LYS A 162 -15.34 1.07 -6.46
CA LYS A 162 -15.97 0.36 -5.33
C LYS A 162 -15.22 0.58 -4.02
N SER A 163 -13.89 0.42 -4.05
CA SER A 163 -13.04 0.54 -2.85
C SER A 163 -13.11 1.95 -2.24
N SER A 164 -13.21 2.98 -3.08
CA SER A 164 -13.34 4.38 -2.68
C SER A 164 -14.76 4.83 -2.34
N TYR A 165 -15.75 3.93 -2.39
CA TYR A 165 -17.17 4.26 -2.20
C TYR A 165 -17.68 5.32 -3.20
N GLY A 166 -17.16 5.29 -4.43
CA GLY A 166 -17.46 6.23 -5.50
C GLY A 166 -16.77 7.59 -5.35
N ARG A 167 -15.82 7.75 -4.42
CA ARG A 167 -15.05 8.99 -4.27
C ARG A 167 -13.97 9.15 -5.34
N LEU A 168 -13.48 8.05 -5.91
CA LEU A 168 -12.55 8.04 -7.04
C LEU A 168 -13.23 7.40 -8.24
N SER A 169 -13.22 8.08 -9.39
CA SER A 169 -13.60 7.51 -10.67
C SER A 169 -12.42 7.58 -11.62
N LEU A 170 -11.81 6.43 -11.89
CA LEU A 170 -10.75 6.32 -12.89
C LEU A 170 -11.36 6.11 -14.27
N THR A 171 -11.00 6.98 -15.19
CA THR A 171 -11.34 6.90 -16.62
C THR A 171 -10.05 6.92 -17.44
N GLY A 172 -10.15 6.73 -18.75
CA GLY A 172 -8.95 6.80 -19.59
C GLY A 172 -9.12 6.08 -20.91
N GLU A 173 -8.01 5.94 -21.61
CA GLU A 173 -7.93 5.26 -22.90
C GLU A 173 -6.72 4.32 -22.93
N VAL A 174 -6.92 3.18 -23.61
CA VAL A 174 -5.80 2.35 -24.04
C VAL A 174 -5.25 2.92 -25.34
N MET A 175 -4.03 3.43 -25.28
CA MET A 175 -3.37 4.05 -26.41
C MET A 175 -3.10 3.03 -27.52
N PRO A 176 -2.85 3.48 -28.77
CA PRO A 176 -2.33 2.62 -29.83
C PRO A 176 -1.07 1.87 -29.38
N LEU A 177 -0.85 0.66 -29.91
CA LEU A 177 0.36 -0.10 -29.59
C LEU A 177 1.60 0.72 -29.94
N PHE A 178 2.43 0.96 -28.92
CA PHE A 178 3.69 1.65 -29.09
C PHE A 178 4.78 0.65 -29.50
N ASP A 179 5.21 0.71 -30.76
CA ASP A 179 6.28 -0.15 -31.25
C ASP A 179 7.65 0.42 -30.87
N MET A 180 8.36 -0.27 -29.97
CA MET A 180 9.68 0.14 -29.51
C MET A 180 10.73 0.09 -30.62
N GLY A 181 10.53 -0.74 -31.65
CA GLY A 181 11.49 -0.94 -32.73
C GLY A 181 12.71 -1.80 -32.36
N TYR A 182 12.77 -2.33 -31.14
CA TYR A 182 13.80 -3.28 -30.69
C TYR A 182 13.20 -4.38 -29.80
N SER A 183 13.97 -5.44 -29.57
CA SER A 183 13.60 -6.60 -28.76
C SER A 183 13.77 -6.36 -27.25
N THR A 184 13.19 -7.23 -26.44
CA THR A 184 13.41 -7.25 -24.98
C THR A 184 14.89 -7.41 -24.62
N THR A 185 15.62 -8.26 -25.34
CA THR A 185 17.06 -8.49 -25.14
C THR A 185 17.88 -7.23 -25.46
N GLU A 186 17.51 -6.51 -26.52
CA GLU A 186 18.16 -5.24 -26.86
C GLU A 186 17.88 -4.15 -25.82
N LEU A 187 16.68 -4.11 -25.22
CA LEU A 187 16.38 -3.22 -24.09
C LEU A 187 17.25 -3.56 -22.88
N LEU A 188 17.35 -4.84 -22.51
CA LEU A 188 18.18 -5.32 -21.41
C LEU A 188 19.67 -5.04 -21.64
N ALA A 189 20.13 -4.97 -22.88
CA ALA A 189 21.51 -4.65 -23.21
C ALA A 189 21.84 -3.14 -23.11
N LYS A 190 20.83 -2.26 -22.95
CA LYS A 190 21.08 -0.83 -22.83
C LYS A 190 21.73 -0.49 -21.50
N THR A 191 22.62 0.49 -21.54
CA THR A 191 23.33 1.00 -20.37
C THR A 191 22.43 1.92 -19.57
N VAL A 192 22.47 1.80 -18.26
CA VAL A 192 21.85 2.77 -17.36
C VAL A 192 22.93 3.75 -16.90
N ASP A 193 22.65 5.05 -16.96
CA ASP A 193 23.52 6.05 -16.35
C ASP A 193 23.17 6.18 -14.86
N GLY A 194 24.10 5.74 -14.00
CA GLY A 194 23.93 5.80 -12.55
C GLY A 194 23.80 7.21 -11.97
N TYR A 195 24.08 8.27 -12.76
CA TYR A 195 23.93 9.66 -12.31
C TYR A 195 22.50 10.21 -12.41
N GLN A 196 21.60 9.59 -13.19
CA GLN A 196 20.27 10.13 -13.51
C GLN A 196 19.10 9.38 -12.84
N TYR A 197 19.37 8.39 -11.97
CA TYR A 197 18.34 7.62 -11.25
C TYR A 197 17.32 6.94 -12.17
N TRP A 198 17.79 6.43 -13.30
CA TRP A 198 16.96 5.70 -14.25
C TRP A 198 17.16 4.21 -14.10
N ASP A 199 16.12 3.43 -14.38
CA ASP A 199 16.24 2.02 -14.72
C ASP A 199 16.22 1.87 -16.25
N LYS A 200 16.11 0.65 -16.79
CA LYS A 200 16.05 0.45 -18.25
C LYS A 200 14.70 0.85 -18.86
N SER A 201 13.62 0.91 -18.08
CA SER A 201 12.31 1.32 -18.60
C SER A 201 12.31 2.80 -19.03
N HIS A 202 13.25 3.62 -18.55
CA HIS A 202 13.43 5.02 -19.00
C HIS A 202 13.50 5.18 -20.52
N TYR A 203 14.12 4.23 -21.24
CA TYR A 203 14.21 4.27 -22.69
C TYR A 203 12.84 4.16 -23.37
N VAL A 204 11.92 3.41 -22.75
CA VAL A 204 10.53 3.30 -23.19
C VAL A 204 9.81 4.62 -22.93
N LEU A 205 9.93 5.16 -21.71
CA LEU A 205 9.30 6.41 -21.33
C LEU A 205 9.75 7.57 -22.21
N GLU A 206 11.05 7.70 -22.47
CA GLU A 206 11.61 8.74 -23.33
C GLU A 206 11.07 8.64 -24.77
N GLN A 207 11.05 7.44 -25.35
CA GLN A 207 10.56 7.26 -26.72
C GLN A 207 9.06 7.54 -26.83
N VAL A 208 8.28 7.11 -25.84
CA VAL A 208 6.84 7.38 -25.76
C VAL A 208 6.56 8.87 -25.59
N TYR A 209 7.24 9.53 -24.64
CA TYR A 209 7.13 10.97 -24.40
C TYR A 209 7.47 11.78 -25.66
N ASN A 210 8.54 11.40 -26.37
CA ASN A 210 8.97 12.08 -27.59
C ASN A 210 7.99 11.88 -28.76
N THR A 211 7.24 10.78 -28.76
CA THR A 211 6.27 10.46 -29.81
C THR A 211 4.94 11.17 -29.62
N TYR A 212 4.44 11.25 -28.39
CA TYR A 212 3.14 11.89 -28.14
C TYR A 212 3.20 13.41 -28.25
N LEU A 213 2.12 13.97 -28.80
CA LEU A 213 1.93 15.41 -28.91
C LEU A 213 1.68 16.01 -27.53
N SER A 214 2.12 17.25 -27.32
CA SER A 214 1.84 17.98 -26.09
C SER A 214 0.34 18.13 -25.81
N SER A 215 -0.50 18.23 -26.85
CA SER A 215 -1.96 18.26 -26.69
C SER A 215 -2.49 16.99 -26.04
N THR A 216 -1.96 15.81 -26.41
CA THR A 216 -2.36 14.53 -25.82
C THR A 216 -1.94 14.44 -24.36
N LEU A 217 -0.68 14.77 -24.05
CA LEU A 217 -0.17 14.69 -22.68
C LEU A 217 -0.92 15.66 -21.74
N LYS A 218 -1.33 16.84 -22.23
CA LYS A 218 -2.15 17.81 -21.48
C LYS A 218 -3.54 17.30 -21.10
N GLU A 219 -4.08 16.30 -21.79
CA GLU A 219 -5.38 15.73 -21.40
C GLU A 219 -5.32 14.92 -20.11
N TYR A 220 -4.11 14.54 -19.70
CA TYR A 220 -3.81 13.76 -18.50
C TYR A 220 -3.02 14.58 -17.45
N ASP A 221 -2.93 15.90 -17.62
CA ASP A 221 -2.42 16.87 -16.62
C ASP A 221 -3.63 17.69 -16.12
N GLN A 222 -4.52 17.04 -15.37
CA GLN A 222 -5.79 17.60 -14.92
C GLN A 222 -5.60 18.65 -13.82
N ASN A 223 -4.53 18.53 -13.03
CA ASN A 223 -4.20 19.48 -11.98
C ASN A 223 -3.34 20.66 -12.51
N ASN A 224 -2.85 20.59 -13.76
CA ASN A 224 -2.04 21.61 -14.44
C ASN A 224 -0.74 21.94 -13.69
N ASP A 225 -0.11 20.94 -13.09
CA ASP A 225 1.19 21.06 -12.42
C ASP A 225 2.36 20.85 -13.38
N GLY A 226 2.11 20.31 -14.59
CA GLY A 226 3.12 20.05 -15.61
C GLY A 226 3.62 18.60 -15.63
N PHE A 227 2.93 17.70 -14.95
CA PHE A 227 3.10 16.25 -15.03
C PHE A 227 1.87 15.58 -15.64
N VAL A 228 2.06 14.41 -16.23
CA VAL A 228 0.95 13.50 -16.51
C VAL A 228 0.58 12.82 -15.19
N ASP A 229 -0.66 13.05 -14.72
CA ASP A 229 -1.15 12.64 -13.41
C ASP A 229 -1.09 11.11 -13.21
N SER A 230 -1.35 10.34 -14.27
CA SER A 230 -1.34 8.88 -14.23
C SER A 230 -1.04 8.26 -15.58
N VAL A 231 0.01 7.43 -15.61
CA VAL A 231 0.36 6.61 -16.77
C VAL A 231 0.72 5.18 -16.34
N PHE A 232 0.24 4.20 -17.11
CA PHE A 232 0.53 2.80 -16.91
C PHE A 232 1.04 2.17 -18.21
N PHE A 233 2.21 1.56 -18.17
CA PHE A 233 2.80 0.86 -19.31
C PHE A 233 2.53 -0.64 -19.19
N VAL A 234 1.85 -1.19 -20.19
CA VAL A 234 1.59 -2.63 -20.30
C VAL A 234 2.52 -3.21 -21.34
N TYR A 235 3.60 -3.84 -20.90
CA TYR A 235 4.60 -4.37 -21.83
C TYR A 235 4.18 -5.74 -22.38
N LEU A 236 4.43 -5.94 -23.68
CA LEU A 236 4.03 -7.13 -24.42
C LEU A 236 5.20 -8.11 -24.52
N ALA A 237 5.66 -8.60 -23.37
CA ALA A 237 6.69 -9.62 -23.24
C ALA A 237 6.40 -10.55 -22.05
N PRO A 238 6.95 -11.78 -22.06
CA PRO A 238 6.83 -12.68 -20.92
C PRO A 238 7.35 -12.08 -19.62
N VAL A 239 6.72 -12.45 -18.50
CA VAL A 239 7.22 -12.10 -17.16
C VAL A 239 8.52 -12.85 -16.88
N ASP A 240 9.50 -12.16 -16.32
CA ASP A 240 10.74 -12.76 -15.82
C ASP A 240 10.65 -12.94 -14.29
N TYR A 241 10.63 -14.20 -13.84
CA TYR A 241 10.54 -14.56 -12.42
C TYR A 241 11.90 -14.92 -11.80
N GLU A 242 12.95 -15.04 -12.62
CA GLU A 242 14.18 -15.75 -12.25
C GLU A 242 15.44 -14.90 -12.41
N SER A 243 15.35 -13.76 -13.09
CA SER A 243 16.47 -12.85 -13.33
C SER A 243 16.70 -11.88 -12.17
N ASP A 244 17.97 -11.52 -11.96
CA ASP A 244 18.37 -10.42 -11.07
C ASP A 244 17.96 -9.03 -11.63
N ASP A 245 17.65 -8.95 -12.92
CA ASP A 245 17.14 -7.74 -13.57
C ASP A 245 15.61 -7.73 -13.51
N THR A 246 15.05 -6.82 -12.71
CA THR A 246 13.61 -6.75 -12.41
C THR A 246 12.79 -6.01 -13.48
N LEU A 247 13.39 -5.60 -14.61
CA LEU A 247 12.69 -4.84 -15.65
C LEU A 247 11.44 -5.55 -16.18
N PHE A 248 11.45 -6.88 -16.29
CA PHE A 248 10.30 -7.66 -16.76
C PHE A 248 9.49 -8.29 -15.62
N TRP A 249 9.46 -7.61 -14.47
CA TRP A 249 8.51 -7.78 -13.37
C TRP A 249 7.46 -6.65 -13.35
N ALA A 250 6.49 -6.72 -12.43
CA ALA A 250 5.56 -5.62 -12.16
C ALA A 250 6.14 -4.66 -11.10
N PHE A 251 6.04 -3.36 -11.35
CA PHE A 251 6.46 -2.34 -10.39
C PHE A 251 5.85 -0.98 -10.69
N GLN A 252 5.95 -0.08 -9.73
CA GLN A 252 5.85 1.36 -9.91
C GLN A 252 7.24 2.00 -9.81
N TYR A 253 7.55 2.94 -10.71
CA TYR A 253 8.80 3.70 -10.65
C TYR A 253 8.64 5.16 -11.08
N PHE A 254 9.73 5.93 -11.03
CA PHE A 254 9.75 7.36 -11.29
C PHE A 254 10.74 7.72 -12.40
N TRP A 255 10.42 8.74 -13.21
CA TRP A 255 11.28 9.15 -14.34
C TRP A 255 11.74 10.60 -14.30
N ASN A 256 10.85 11.57 -14.55
CA ASN A 256 11.21 12.98 -14.63
C ASN A 256 10.55 13.80 -13.52
N ARG A 257 11.37 14.45 -12.68
CA ARG A 257 10.94 15.32 -11.58
C ARG A 257 10.78 16.79 -11.96
N PHE A 258 11.09 17.16 -13.20
CA PHE A 258 11.02 18.54 -13.66
C PHE A 258 9.75 18.76 -14.48
N ALA A 259 8.79 19.46 -13.88
CA ALA A 259 7.51 19.77 -14.51
C ALA A 259 7.66 20.60 -15.80
N ASP A 260 6.82 20.32 -16.81
CA ASP A 260 6.70 21.14 -18.01
C ASP A 260 5.23 21.32 -18.41
N LYS A 261 4.64 22.47 -18.06
CA LYS A 261 3.24 22.80 -18.41
C LYS A 261 2.98 22.95 -19.92
N ASN A 262 4.02 23.07 -20.74
CA ASN A 262 3.86 23.12 -22.20
C ASN A 262 3.79 21.72 -22.80
N LYS A 263 4.47 20.75 -22.21
CA LYS A 263 4.44 19.34 -22.60
C LYS A 263 4.61 18.47 -21.34
N PRO A 264 3.51 18.18 -20.62
CA PRO A 264 3.56 17.49 -19.33
C PRO A 264 4.38 16.20 -19.39
N VAL A 265 5.26 15.99 -18.41
CA VAL A 265 6.21 14.87 -18.39
C VAL A 265 5.68 13.72 -17.54
N PHE A 266 6.17 12.49 -17.79
CA PHE A 266 5.87 11.37 -16.89
C PHE A 266 6.74 11.48 -15.62
N ASN A 267 6.11 11.35 -14.46
CA ASN A 267 6.80 11.27 -13.17
C ASN A 267 6.66 9.87 -12.59
N ALA A 268 5.57 9.59 -11.86
CA ALA A 268 5.22 8.25 -11.39
C ALA A 268 4.52 7.46 -12.50
N TYR A 269 4.88 6.19 -12.66
CA TYR A 269 4.23 5.29 -13.63
C TYR A 269 4.17 3.85 -13.12
N GLY A 270 3.13 3.14 -13.53
CA GLY A 270 3.04 1.69 -13.37
C GLY A 270 3.65 0.98 -14.58
N TRP A 271 4.24 -0.19 -14.35
CA TRP A 271 4.87 -1.04 -15.36
C TRP A 271 4.54 -2.50 -15.06
N ALA A 272 3.86 -3.20 -15.98
CA ALA A 272 3.56 -4.62 -15.80
C ALA A 272 3.32 -5.36 -17.12
N SER A 273 3.59 -6.67 -17.13
CA SER A 273 3.38 -7.51 -18.30
C SER A 273 1.90 -7.68 -18.61
N TYR A 274 1.59 -7.75 -19.90
CA TYR A 274 0.33 -8.26 -20.40
C TYR A 274 -0.08 -9.63 -19.81
N GLU A 275 0.89 -10.50 -19.49
CA GLU A 275 0.63 -11.86 -18.96
C GLU A 275 0.03 -11.89 -17.57
N PHE A 276 0.14 -10.81 -16.78
CA PHE A 276 -0.52 -10.73 -15.47
C PHE A 276 -2.05 -10.84 -15.56
N MET A 277 -2.65 -10.64 -16.74
CA MET A 277 -4.09 -10.91 -16.95
C MET A 277 -4.48 -12.37 -16.83
N VAL A 278 -3.52 -13.28 -16.94
CA VAL A 278 -3.74 -14.73 -17.00
C VAL A 278 -2.81 -15.52 -16.07
N GLU A 279 -2.20 -14.85 -15.09
CA GLU A 279 -1.25 -15.48 -14.16
C GLU A 279 -1.91 -16.54 -13.26
N ALA A 280 -3.18 -16.31 -12.89
CA ALA A 280 -3.93 -17.20 -12.02
C ALA A 280 -4.86 -18.14 -12.82
N PRO A 281 -5.11 -19.38 -12.35
CA PRO A 281 -6.05 -20.29 -12.98
C PRO A 281 -7.46 -19.70 -13.10
N GLY A 282 -8.07 -19.87 -14.27
CA GLY A 282 -9.45 -19.46 -14.53
C GLY A 282 -9.62 -18.06 -15.14
N TYR A 283 -8.53 -17.33 -15.35
CA TYR A 283 -8.53 -16.07 -16.10
C TYR A 283 -8.08 -16.29 -17.56
N THR A 284 -8.56 -15.42 -18.45
CA THR A 284 -8.21 -15.41 -19.87
C THR A 284 -8.14 -13.98 -20.35
N TYR A 285 -7.52 -13.67 -21.49
CA TYR A 285 -7.56 -12.31 -22.03
C TYR A 285 -8.98 -11.79 -22.33
N LEU A 286 -9.98 -12.67 -22.49
CA LEU A 286 -11.40 -12.30 -22.63
C LEU A 286 -12.11 -12.06 -21.29
N LYS A 287 -11.57 -12.59 -20.19
CA LYS A 287 -12.01 -12.43 -18.80
C LYS A 287 -10.77 -12.25 -17.92
N PRO A 288 -10.05 -11.12 -18.06
CA PRO A 288 -8.73 -10.97 -17.46
C PRO A 288 -8.81 -10.87 -15.94
N ALA A 289 -7.72 -11.26 -15.27
CA ALA A 289 -7.42 -10.78 -13.92
C ALA A 289 -6.87 -9.35 -14.02
N ALA A 290 -7.17 -8.52 -13.02
CA ALA A 290 -6.57 -7.19 -12.90
C ALA A 290 -5.82 -7.00 -11.57
N HIS A 291 -5.74 -8.03 -10.72
CA HIS A 291 -5.17 -7.94 -9.36
C HIS A 291 -3.80 -7.24 -9.33
N THR A 292 -2.86 -7.64 -10.18
CA THR A 292 -1.52 -7.02 -10.23
C THR A 292 -1.57 -5.58 -10.75
N TYR A 293 -2.37 -5.28 -11.79
CA TYR A 293 -2.54 -3.89 -12.23
C TYR A 293 -3.22 -3.01 -11.16
N ILE A 294 -4.14 -3.57 -10.38
CA ILE A 294 -4.79 -2.89 -9.25
C ILE A 294 -3.73 -2.58 -8.20
N HIS A 295 -2.93 -3.56 -7.78
CA HIS A 295 -1.83 -3.37 -6.83
C HIS A 295 -0.86 -2.25 -7.26
N GLU A 296 -0.33 -2.32 -8.47
CA GLU A 296 0.59 -1.30 -8.99
C GLU A 296 -0.06 0.08 -9.15
N SER A 297 -1.36 0.12 -9.47
CA SER A 297 -2.11 1.38 -9.49
C SER A 297 -2.29 1.97 -8.08
N GLY A 298 -2.20 1.14 -7.03
CA GLY A 298 -2.17 1.58 -5.64
C GLY A 298 -0.94 2.43 -5.33
N HIS A 299 0.22 2.07 -5.89
CA HIS A 299 1.43 2.89 -5.80
C HIS A 299 1.30 4.20 -6.56
N ILE A 300 0.61 4.23 -7.71
CA ILE A 300 0.28 5.50 -8.41
C ILE A 300 -0.56 6.43 -7.51
N LEU A 301 -1.36 5.87 -6.60
CA LEU A 301 -2.12 6.58 -5.57
C LEU A 301 -1.32 6.82 -4.27
N SER A 302 -0.01 6.55 -4.27
CA SER A 302 0.92 6.71 -3.15
C SER A 302 0.66 5.75 -1.97
N PHE A 303 0.15 4.54 -2.21
CA PHE A 303 0.14 3.48 -1.20
C PHE A 303 1.48 2.76 -1.11
N ASP A 304 1.89 2.37 0.10
CA ASP A 304 3.05 1.51 0.31
C ASP A 304 2.64 0.05 0.23
N ASP A 305 3.61 -0.81 -0.05
CA ASP A 305 3.48 -2.24 0.22
C ASP A 305 3.40 -2.52 1.72
N TYR A 306 2.56 -3.51 2.05
CA TYR A 306 2.38 -4.00 3.41
C TYR A 306 3.05 -5.34 3.68
N TYR A 307 3.65 -5.97 2.65
CA TYR A 307 4.55 -7.10 2.82
C TYR A 307 5.96 -6.67 3.26
N ASP A 308 6.77 -7.65 3.65
CA ASP A 308 8.17 -7.47 4.05
C ASP A 308 9.11 -7.80 2.88
N TYR A 309 9.84 -6.79 2.38
CA TYR A 309 10.87 -6.97 1.35
C TYR A 309 12.09 -7.76 1.86
N ASP A 310 12.33 -7.82 3.17
CA ASP A 310 13.39 -8.66 3.74
C ASP A 310 13.01 -10.16 3.66
N GLY A 311 11.73 -10.47 3.41
CA GLY A 311 11.22 -11.84 3.27
C GLY A 311 11.27 -12.65 4.57
N THR A 312 11.16 -11.98 5.73
CA THR A 312 11.32 -12.60 7.05
C THR A 312 10.05 -12.66 7.87
N ILE A 313 9.13 -11.71 7.66
CA ILE A 313 7.91 -11.53 8.46
C ILE A 313 6.71 -11.16 7.57
N ALA A 314 5.51 -11.14 8.11
CA ALA A 314 4.30 -10.71 7.38
C ALA A 314 3.39 -9.84 8.25
N PRO A 315 3.79 -8.62 8.67
CA PRO A 315 3.09 -7.85 9.71
C PRO A 315 1.62 -7.57 9.42
N ALA A 316 1.26 -7.36 8.15
CA ALA A 316 -0.12 -7.17 7.72
C ALA A 316 -0.91 -8.47 7.49
N GLY A 317 -0.27 -9.63 7.66
CA GLY A 317 -0.89 -10.94 7.62
C GLY A 317 -1.10 -11.53 6.22
N ALA A 318 -0.54 -10.96 5.16
CA ALA A 318 -0.64 -11.49 3.79
C ALA A 318 -2.06 -11.50 3.17
N ILE A 319 -2.99 -10.74 3.76
CA ILE A 319 -4.39 -10.64 3.31
C ILE A 319 -4.78 -9.15 3.22
N ASP A 320 -4.26 -8.50 2.18
CA ASP A 320 -4.58 -7.13 1.75
C ASP A 320 -4.16 -6.94 0.27
N MET A 321 -4.74 -5.93 -0.39
CA MET A 321 -4.42 -5.59 -1.78
C MET A 321 -2.97 -5.12 -1.92
N MET A 322 -2.44 -4.36 -0.96
CA MET A 322 -1.03 -3.94 -0.97
C MET A 322 -0.09 -5.00 -0.35
N ASP A 323 -0.54 -6.25 -0.19
CA ASP A 323 0.27 -7.34 0.33
C ASP A 323 0.37 -8.49 -0.69
N HIS A 324 -0.75 -9.15 -1.00
CA HIS A 324 -0.80 -10.30 -1.93
C HIS A 324 -1.83 -10.09 -3.05
N ASN A 325 -2.11 -8.84 -3.40
CA ASN A 325 -2.98 -8.41 -4.50
C ASN A 325 -4.44 -8.90 -4.38
N ILE A 326 -4.87 -9.34 -3.20
CA ILE A 326 -6.20 -9.89 -2.96
C ILE A 326 -7.05 -8.95 -2.13
N ILE A 327 -8.36 -9.14 -2.20
CA ILE A 327 -9.39 -8.48 -1.39
C ILE A 327 -9.40 -6.94 -1.54
N ASP A 328 -10.25 -6.29 -0.75
CA ASP A 328 -10.32 -4.84 -0.66
C ASP A 328 -9.16 -4.26 0.17
N HIS A 329 -8.81 -3.00 -0.05
CA HIS A 329 -7.89 -2.26 0.80
C HIS A 329 -8.40 -2.20 2.26
N ASN A 330 -7.50 -2.35 3.23
CA ASN A 330 -7.81 -2.05 4.62
C ASN A 330 -8.16 -0.56 4.86
N MET A 331 -8.83 -0.28 5.98
CA MET A 331 -9.30 1.07 6.29
C MET A 331 -8.18 2.08 6.57
N PHE A 332 -6.93 1.67 6.83
CA PHE A 332 -5.81 2.61 6.89
C PHE A 332 -5.51 3.18 5.49
N SER A 333 -5.37 2.34 4.45
CA SER A 333 -5.22 2.82 3.07
C SER A 333 -6.39 3.70 2.63
N LYS A 334 -7.62 3.30 2.97
CA LYS A 334 -8.81 4.08 2.63
C LYS A 334 -8.87 5.41 3.38
N PHE A 335 -8.30 5.48 4.59
CA PHE A 335 -8.22 6.72 5.34
C PHE A 335 -7.14 7.66 4.77
N SER A 336 -5.95 7.14 4.46
CA SER A 336 -4.87 7.94 3.84
C SER A 336 -5.26 8.48 2.46
N ALA A 337 -6.06 7.74 1.69
CA ALA A 337 -6.63 8.20 0.42
C ALA A 337 -7.87 9.10 0.56
N ASN A 338 -8.29 9.45 1.78
CA ASN A 338 -9.48 10.25 2.06
C ASN A 338 -10.79 9.63 1.52
N TRP A 339 -10.87 8.31 1.45
CA TRP A 339 -12.08 7.59 1.01
C TRP A 339 -13.08 7.34 2.13
N SER A 340 -12.63 7.30 3.38
CA SER A 340 -13.51 7.26 4.53
C SER A 340 -12.86 7.95 5.74
N THR A 341 -13.66 8.19 6.78
CA THR A 341 -13.23 8.85 8.03
C THR A 341 -13.69 8.05 9.25
N PRO A 342 -12.90 8.05 10.34
CA PRO A 342 -13.17 7.20 11.50
C PRO A 342 -14.30 7.74 12.38
N TYR A 343 -14.90 6.84 13.16
CA TYR A 343 -15.49 7.19 14.45
C TYR A 343 -14.39 7.23 15.51
N VAL A 344 -14.45 8.22 16.39
CA VAL A 344 -13.46 8.42 17.47
C VAL A 344 -14.20 8.46 18.82
N PRO A 345 -13.94 7.50 19.71
CA PRO A 345 -14.50 7.52 21.06
C PRO A 345 -13.81 8.59 21.90
N VAL A 346 -14.59 9.29 22.73
CA VAL A 346 -14.10 10.26 23.73
C VAL A 346 -14.45 9.85 25.16
N GLY A 347 -15.06 8.67 25.31
CA GLY A 347 -15.49 8.07 26.57
C GLY A 347 -16.06 6.68 26.35
N ASN A 348 -16.95 6.24 27.26
CA ASN A 348 -17.64 4.96 27.11
C ASN A 348 -18.66 5.03 25.98
N SER A 349 -18.49 4.22 24.95
CA SER A 349 -19.32 4.25 23.73
C SER A 349 -19.60 2.85 23.20
N ASP A 350 -20.76 2.68 22.58
CA ASP A 350 -21.11 1.49 21.80
C ASP A 350 -21.30 1.93 20.34
N ILE A 351 -20.33 1.59 19.48
CA ILE A 351 -20.28 2.09 18.11
C ILE A 351 -20.62 0.94 17.16
N ARG A 352 -21.62 1.14 16.30
CA ARG A 352 -22.06 0.14 15.34
C ARG A 352 -21.31 0.32 14.01
N LEU A 353 -20.49 -0.66 13.63
CA LEU A 353 -19.81 -0.70 12.34
C LEU A 353 -20.59 -1.56 11.36
N ARG A 354 -20.85 -1.04 10.16
CA ARG A 354 -21.33 -1.83 9.01
C ARG A 354 -20.12 -2.46 8.29
N PRO A 355 -20.32 -3.41 7.36
CA PRO A 355 -19.21 -4.01 6.62
C PRO A 355 -18.31 -2.95 5.97
N ALA A 356 -17.00 -3.05 6.20
CA ALA A 356 -16.03 -2.06 5.76
C ALA A 356 -16.04 -1.91 4.23
N GLU A 357 -16.14 -3.02 3.48
CA GLU A 357 -16.13 -3.04 2.01
C GLU A 357 -17.24 -2.21 1.36
N SER A 358 -18.40 -2.06 2.03
CA SER A 358 -19.57 -1.34 1.47
C SER A 358 -19.91 -0.04 2.20
N SER A 359 -19.45 0.15 3.43
CA SER A 359 -19.82 1.33 4.25
C SER A 359 -18.68 2.29 4.55
N GLY A 360 -17.43 1.79 4.57
CA GLY A 360 -16.28 2.55 5.07
C GLY A 360 -16.34 2.89 6.55
N ASP A 361 -17.20 2.28 7.36
CA ASP A 361 -17.24 2.52 8.79
C ASP A 361 -16.05 1.86 9.50
N PHE A 362 -15.31 2.62 10.33
CA PHE A 362 -14.20 2.14 11.15
C PHE A 362 -13.98 3.02 12.38
N ILE A 363 -13.22 2.53 13.35
CA ILE A 363 -12.91 3.24 14.59
C ILE A 363 -11.40 3.45 14.69
N ILE A 364 -11.00 4.61 15.19
CA ILE A 364 -9.62 4.88 15.64
C ILE A 364 -9.62 5.10 17.15
N ILE A 365 -8.63 4.51 17.84
CA ILE A 365 -8.38 4.71 19.26
C ILE A 365 -6.94 5.21 19.44
N ASN A 366 -6.82 6.46 19.87
CA ASN A 366 -5.67 7.04 20.57
C ASN A 366 -6.14 8.41 21.12
N ASP A 367 -6.03 8.64 22.43
CA ASP A 367 -6.42 9.92 23.05
C ASP A 367 -5.52 11.09 22.60
N ALA A 368 -4.29 10.78 22.19
CA ALA A 368 -3.31 11.71 21.64
C ALA A 368 -3.27 11.65 20.10
N TRP A 369 -4.34 11.21 19.44
CA TRP A 369 -4.40 11.22 17.97
C TRP A 369 -4.37 12.65 17.41
N ASN A 370 -3.46 12.93 16.48
CA ASN A 370 -3.23 14.25 15.92
C ASN A 370 -4.30 14.70 14.89
N GLY A 371 -5.19 13.78 14.47
CA GLY A 371 -6.24 14.03 13.48
C GLY A 371 -5.89 13.62 12.05
N HIS A 372 -4.69 13.10 11.81
CA HIS A 372 -4.20 12.64 10.50
C HIS A 372 -4.26 11.11 10.38
N ALA A 373 -4.33 10.60 9.15
CA ALA A 373 -4.05 9.18 8.89
C ALA A 373 -2.60 8.80 9.24
N TYR A 374 -1.71 9.78 9.29
CA TYR A 374 -0.27 9.62 9.47
C TYR A 374 0.13 9.81 10.94
N ASP A 375 -0.42 8.94 11.77
CA ASP A 375 -0.17 8.93 13.20
C ASP A 375 -0.12 7.49 13.71
N GLU A 376 0.04 7.33 15.01
CA GLU A 376 -0.04 6.04 15.70
C GLU A 376 -1.42 5.85 16.35
N TYR A 377 -2.06 4.71 16.11
CA TYR A 377 -3.36 4.38 16.69
C TYR A 377 -3.74 2.90 16.55
N ILE A 378 -4.79 2.48 17.27
CA ILE A 378 -5.51 1.24 16.98
C ILE A 378 -6.64 1.52 16.01
N LEU A 379 -6.70 0.76 14.91
CA LEU A 379 -7.79 0.80 13.93
C LEU A 379 -8.67 -0.44 14.06
N ILE A 380 -9.99 -0.28 14.06
CA ILE A 380 -10.96 -1.38 14.16
C ILE A 380 -11.94 -1.30 12.98
N GLU A 381 -12.10 -2.40 12.24
CA GLU A 381 -13.01 -2.50 11.10
C GLU A 381 -13.78 -3.83 11.09
N TYR A 382 -14.96 -3.84 10.47
CA TYR A 382 -15.74 -5.06 10.30
C TYR A 382 -15.55 -5.66 8.91
N TYR A 383 -14.83 -6.77 8.85
CA TYR A 383 -14.60 -7.52 7.63
C TYR A 383 -15.76 -8.48 7.35
N THR A 384 -16.15 -8.55 6.07
CA THR A 384 -17.05 -9.58 5.54
C THR A 384 -16.52 -10.13 4.21
N PRO A 385 -16.70 -11.42 3.92
CA PRO A 385 -16.33 -12.03 2.63
C PRO A 385 -17.36 -11.68 1.54
N THR A 386 -17.72 -10.41 1.42
CA THR A 386 -18.71 -9.84 0.48
C THR A 386 -18.06 -8.74 -0.35
N GLY A 387 -18.79 -8.22 -1.35
CA GLY A 387 -18.30 -7.15 -2.22
C GLY A 387 -16.97 -7.50 -2.88
N LEU A 388 -16.00 -6.59 -2.79
CA LEU A 388 -14.65 -6.78 -3.33
C LEU A 388 -13.94 -7.99 -2.72
N ASN A 389 -14.19 -8.32 -1.44
CA ASN A 389 -13.53 -9.44 -0.76
C ASN A 389 -14.02 -10.83 -1.26
N ALA A 390 -15.20 -10.90 -1.87
CA ALA A 390 -15.90 -12.16 -2.09
C ALA A 390 -15.12 -13.13 -3.01
N ARG A 391 -14.51 -12.61 -4.09
CA ARG A 391 -13.84 -13.44 -5.10
C ARG A 391 -12.66 -14.20 -4.50
N ASP A 392 -11.78 -13.50 -3.81
CA ASP A 392 -10.53 -14.09 -3.28
C ASP A 392 -10.79 -14.88 -2.00
N SER A 393 -11.86 -14.58 -1.27
CA SER A 393 -12.25 -15.30 -0.06
C SER A 393 -12.98 -16.61 -0.35
N LEU A 394 -13.93 -16.59 -1.28
CA LEU A 394 -14.87 -17.68 -1.49
C LEU A 394 -14.46 -18.62 -2.63
N SER A 395 -13.53 -18.21 -3.50
CA SER A 395 -12.99 -19.13 -4.51
C SER A 395 -12.23 -20.29 -3.85
N VAL A 396 -12.26 -21.46 -4.50
CA VAL A 396 -11.64 -22.68 -3.97
C VAL A 396 -10.12 -22.52 -3.85
N SER A 397 -9.50 -21.92 -4.87
CA SER A 397 -8.03 -21.76 -4.97
C SER A 397 -7.53 -20.39 -4.52
N GLY A 398 -8.40 -19.41 -4.30
CA GLY A 398 -7.96 -18.02 -4.14
C GLY A 398 -7.32 -17.46 -5.42
N TYR A 399 -6.59 -16.36 -5.27
CA TYR A 399 -5.71 -15.79 -6.30
C TYR A 399 -4.29 -16.31 -6.07
N ASN A 400 -3.68 -16.97 -7.06
CA ASN A 400 -2.34 -17.57 -6.94
C ASN A 400 -2.14 -18.44 -5.68
N GLY A 401 -3.19 -19.14 -5.23
CA GLY A 401 -3.14 -19.98 -4.03
C GLY A 401 -3.31 -19.24 -2.71
N VAL A 402 -3.60 -17.94 -2.74
CA VAL A 402 -3.82 -17.09 -1.56
C VAL A 402 -5.29 -16.71 -1.46
N LYS A 403 -5.85 -16.86 -0.26
CA LYS A 403 -7.27 -16.62 0.00
C LYS A 403 -7.48 -15.50 1.00
N GLY A 404 -8.54 -14.74 0.80
CA GLY A 404 -9.09 -13.86 1.82
C GLY A 404 -9.76 -14.65 2.95
N TYR A 405 -10.16 -13.94 4.01
CA TYR A 405 -10.90 -14.56 5.12
C TYR A 405 -12.29 -15.01 4.66
N THR A 406 -12.72 -16.20 5.08
CA THR A 406 -13.93 -16.86 4.58
C THR A 406 -15.15 -16.66 5.46
N ILE A 407 -14.96 -16.06 6.63
CA ILE A 407 -16.02 -15.73 7.60
C ILE A 407 -16.04 -14.23 7.91
N PRO A 408 -17.18 -13.67 8.33
CA PRO A 408 -17.20 -12.34 8.90
C PRO A 408 -16.46 -12.27 10.23
N GLY A 409 -15.93 -11.09 10.56
CA GLY A 409 -15.30 -10.83 11.84
C GLY A 409 -14.61 -9.47 11.88
N VAL A 410 -14.10 -9.09 13.05
CA VAL A 410 -13.47 -7.78 13.24
C VAL A 410 -11.97 -7.90 13.00
N ARG A 411 -11.41 -7.09 12.09
CA ARG A 411 -9.96 -6.88 11.98
C ARG A 411 -9.57 -5.73 12.90
N ILE A 412 -8.51 -5.93 13.67
CA ILE A 412 -7.92 -4.87 14.50
C ILE A 412 -6.48 -4.72 14.06
N TRP A 413 -6.06 -3.49 13.82
CA TRP A 413 -4.71 -3.14 13.42
C TRP A 413 -4.10 -2.22 14.46
N HIS A 414 -2.81 -2.41 14.71
CA HIS A 414 -1.97 -1.35 15.23
C HIS A 414 -1.30 -0.66 14.05
N VAL A 415 -1.56 0.63 13.91
CA VAL A 415 -1.01 1.50 12.87
C VAL A 415 0.03 2.40 13.53
N ASP A 416 1.21 2.51 12.95
CA ASP A 416 2.22 3.51 13.29
C ASP A 416 2.71 4.19 12.00
N ALA A 417 1.90 5.09 11.47
CA ALA A 417 2.18 5.83 10.25
C ALA A 417 2.76 7.23 10.54
N ARG A 418 3.35 7.43 11.72
CA ARG A 418 3.96 8.70 12.11
C ARG A 418 5.08 9.09 11.15
N LEU A 419 5.18 10.37 10.85
CA LEU A 419 6.06 10.88 9.79
C LEU A 419 7.39 11.40 10.35
N VAL A 420 8.42 11.34 9.52
CA VAL A 420 9.75 11.86 9.77
C VAL A 420 10.15 12.83 8.66
N ILE A 421 10.74 13.96 9.03
CA ILE A 421 11.44 14.86 8.11
C ILE A 421 12.90 14.39 8.04
N LEU A 422 13.37 14.20 6.81
CA LEU A 422 14.70 13.73 6.46
C LEU A 422 15.43 14.83 5.68
N SER A 423 16.63 15.20 6.10
CA SER A 423 17.47 16.14 5.36
C SER A 423 18.07 15.47 4.11
N ASN A 424 18.20 16.21 2.99
CA ASN A 424 18.77 15.69 1.74
C ASN A 424 20.22 15.16 1.87
N ASN A 425 20.97 15.60 2.89
CA ASN A 425 22.32 15.11 3.19
C ASN A 425 22.35 13.91 4.16
N GLY A 426 21.20 13.32 4.50
CA GLY A 426 21.06 12.14 5.36
C GLY A 426 21.36 12.36 6.85
N ASN A 427 21.78 13.55 7.26
CA ASN A 427 22.36 13.79 8.59
C ASN A 427 21.34 14.14 9.67
N THR A 428 20.10 14.46 9.32
CA THR A 428 19.06 14.90 10.26
C THR A 428 17.75 14.17 10.00
N LYS A 429 17.18 13.63 11.08
CA LYS A 429 15.85 13.00 11.12
C LYS A 429 15.07 13.60 12.29
N LYS A 430 13.83 14.02 12.05
CA LYS A 430 12.96 14.59 13.08
C LYS A 430 11.52 14.14 12.89
N TRP A 431 10.87 13.65 13.95
CA TRP A 431 9.42 13.45 13.97
C TRP A 431 8.70 14.74 13.59
N SER A 432 7.69 14.64 12.73
CA SER A 432 6.87 15.79 12.35
C SER A 432 5.49 15.30 11.97
N ASP A 433 4.48 16.09 12.29
CA ASP A 433 3.12 16.01 11.75
C ASP A 433 2.86 17.12 10.71
N THR A 434 3.82 18.03 10.55
CA THR A 434 3.75 19.16 9.62
C THR A 434 4.44 18.79 8.32
N ILE A 435 3.69 18.78 7.23
CA ILE A 435 4.21 18.53 5.88
C ILE A 435 4.90 19.79 5.35
N PRO A 436 6.23 19.77 5.15
CA PRO A 436 6.93 20.88 4.53
C PRO A 436 6.62 20.94 3.03
N PRO A 437 6.72 22.11 2.38
CA PRO A 437 6.76 22.16 0.92
C PRO A 437 7.99 21.42 0.39
N HIS A 438 7.92 20.91 -0.83
CA HIS A 438 9.10 20.40 -1.52
C HIS A 438 10.16 21.51 -1.66
N LEU A 439 11.40 21.21 -1.28
CA LEU A 439 12.53 22.14 -1.39
C LEU A 439 13.64 21.52 -2.24
N ASP A 440 13.87 22.11 -3.42
CA ASP A 440 14.99 21.75 -4.30
C ASP A 440 16.35 22.09 -3.67
N GLY A 441 17.34 21.19 -3.80
CA GLY A 441 18.76 21.46 -3.54
C GLY A 441 19.36 20.86 -2.25
N SER A 442 20.66 21.09 -2.04
CA SER A 442 21.49 20.47 -0.99
C SER A 442 21.14 20.83 0.46
N GLY A 443 20.22 21.77 0.68
CA GLY A 443 19.70 22.17 1.99
C GLY A 443 18.24 21.80 2.21
N GLY A 444 17.62 21.10 1.26
CA GLY A 444 16.22 20.67 1.34
C GLY A 444 15.99 19.52 2.32
N SER A 445 14.73 19.31 2.65
CA SER A 445 14.24 18.18 3.44
C SER A 445 12.99 17.61 2.80
N TRP A 446 12.79 16.32 2.95
CA TRP A 446 11.62 15.60 2.47
C TRP A 446 11.00 14.81 3.62
N MET A 447 9.82 14.26 3.41
CA MET A 447 9.05 13.56 4.43
C MET A 447 8.77 12.11 4.02
N ASP A 448 8.82 11.22 5.01
CA ASP A 448 8.50 9.80 4.86
C ASP A 448 7.80 9.26 6.11
N PHE A 449 7.30 8.03 6.02
CA PHE A 449 6.90 7.25 7.19
C PHE A 449 8.13 6.86 8.01
N ALA A 450 8.07 7.03 9.32
CA ALA A 450 9.20 6.65 10.17
C ALA A 450 9.32 5.13 10.34
N THR A 451 8.22 4.40 10.14
CA THR A 451 8.17 2.94 10.24
C THR A 451 7.79 2.30 8.91
N SER A 452 8.16 1.03 8.76
CA SER A 452 7.87 0.20 7.59
C SER A 452 7.54 -1.22 8.02
N ASN A 453 6.74 -1.94 7.23
CA ASN A 453 6.56 -3.38 7.41
C ASN A 453 7.80 -4.19 6.99
N THR A 454 8.74 -3.55 6.27
CA THR A 454 10.08 -4.08 6.00
C THR A 454 11.05 -3.60 7.09
N PRO A 455 11.56 -4.49 7.97
CA PRO A 455 12.44 -4.12 9.08
C PRO A 455 13.64 -3.28 8.68
N SER A 456 14.32 -3.61 7.58
CA SER A 456 15.50 -2.89 7.08
C SER A 456 15.21 -1.48 6.56
N TYR A 457 13.94 -1.16 6.28
CA TYR A 457 13.50 0.14 5.75
C TYR A 457 13.05 1.12 6.84
N ASN A 458 12.98 0.69 8.11
CA ASN A 458 12.53 1.54 9.21
C ASN A 458 13.56 2.65 9.53
N TYR A 459 13.09 3.90 9.69
CA TYR A 459 13.92 5.01 10.17
C TYR A 459 13.95 5.11 11.70
N ALA A 460 12.91 4.64 12.39
CA ALA A 460 12.82 4.63 13.84
C ALA A 460 13.52 3.41 14.45
N HIS A 461 12.94 2.21 14.30
CA HIS A 461 13.53 0.97 14.82
C HIS A 461 12.99 -0.24 14.05
N ASN A 462 13.84 -1.23 13.78
CA ASN A 462 13.51 -2.38 12.92
C ASN A 462 12.41 -3.31 13.46
N SER A 463 12.08 -3.20 14.76
CA SER A 463 11.02 -3.99 15.40
C SER A 463 9.65 -3.31 15.36
N LEU A 464 9.55 -2.12 14.76
CA LEU A 464 8.28 -1.42 14.57
C LEU A 464 7.73 -1.75 13.18
N HIS A 465 6.42 -1.66 13.05
CA HIS A 465 5.72 -1.91 11.81
C HIS A 465 4.73 -0.78 11.57
N LYS A 466 4.61 -0.39 10.30
CA LYS A 466 3.65 0.62 9.87
C LYS A 466 2.22 0.12 10.05
N LEU A 467 1.98 -1.13 9.64
CA LEU A 467 0.68 -1.78 9.72
C LEU A 467 0.83 -3.19 10.27
N HIS A 468 0.36 -3.40 11.50
CA HIS A 468 0.40 -4.70 12.18
C HIS A 468 -1.02 -5.21 12.43
N LEU A 469 -1.37 -6.33 11.79
CA LEU A 469 -2.61 -7.05 12.04
C LEU A 469 -2.56 -7.72 13.42
N LEU A 470 -3.53 -7.47 14.30
CA LEU A 470 -3.59 -8.15 15.60
C LEU A 470 -4.23 -9.54 15.46
N ASP A 471 -3.72 -10.51 16.23
CA ASP A 471 -4.26 -11.89 16.22
C ASP A 471 -5.47 -12.02 17.13
N GLY A 472 -6.64 -12.36 16.56
CA GLY A 472 -7.90 -12.60 17.28
C GLY A 472 -7.81 -13.64 18.41
N ARG A 473 -6.81 -14.54 18.38
CA ARG A 473 -6.54 -15.50 19.48
C ARG A 473 -5.79 -14.87 20.66
N GLY A 474 -5.27 -13.66 20.50
CA GLY A 474 -4.41 -12.97 21.44
C GLY A 474 -2.99 -13.53 21.46
N ARG A 475 -2.31 -13.43 20.32
CA ARG A 475 -0.90 -13.79 20.17
C ARG A 475 -0.17 -12.62 19.52
N ALA A 476 0.61 -11.89 20.31
CA ALA A 476 1.20 -10.61 19.92
C ALA A 476 2.26 -10.64 18.81
N GLN A 477 2.66 -11.83 18.33
CA GLN A 477 3.85 -11.99 17.49
C GLN A 477 3.66 -12.97 16.33
N THR A 478 2.42 -13.37 16.02
CA THR A 478 2.19 -14.43 15.04
C THR A 478 2.77 -14.07 13.68
N TRP A 479 2.31 -12.99 13.08
CA TRP A 479 2.70 -12.55 11.73
C TRP A 479 3.79 -11.49 11.77
N ALA A 480 3.78 -10.61 12.78
CA ALA A 480 4.79 -9.57 12.93
C ALA A 480 6.22 -10.08 13.16
N ASN A 481 6.40 -11.33 13.63
CA ASN A 481 7.73 -11.93 13.81
C ASN A 481 7.96 -13.20 12.99
N ASN A 482 6.99 -13.61 12.15
CA ASN A 482 7.14 -14.81 11.34
C ASN A 482 6.50 -14.60 9.96
N LEU A 483 7.14 -15.14 8.92
CA LEU A 483 6.57 -15.21 7.57
C LEU A 483 5.44 -16.26 7.52
N VAL A 484 4.30 -15.94 8.13
CA VAL A 484 3.13 -16.79 8.23
C VAL A 484 1.90 -16.00 7.83
N LYS A 485 1.14 -16.55 6.88
CA LYS A 485 -0.10 -15.96 6.40
C LYS A 485 -1.18 -16.03 7.49
N ALA A 486 -1.97 -14.97 7.60
CA ALA A 486 -3.16 -14.97 8.42
C ALA A 486 -4.22 -15.93 7.85
N ASP A 487 -5.17 -16.28 8.70
CA ASP A 487 -6.36 -17.06 8.36
C ASP A 487 -7.55 -16.53 9.18
N ASP A 488 -8.72 -17.17 9.07
CA ASP A 488 -9.95 -16.75 9.76
C ASP A 488 -9.79 -16.54 11.28
N SER A 489 -8.77 -17.15 11.91
CA SER A 489 -8.51 -16.96 13.33
C SER A 489 -7.81 -15.65 13.69
N ALA A 490 -7.36 -14.87 12.71
CA ALA A 490 -6.97 -13.47 12.91
C ALA A 490 -8.17 -12.58 13.26
N LEU A 491 -9.38 -12.96 12.81
CA LEU A 491 -10.59 -12.18 13.02
C LEU A 491 -11.11 -12.31 14.45
N PHE A 492 -11.37 -11.18 15.10
CA PHE A 492 -12.00 -11.13 16.41
C PHE A 492 -13.51 -11.40 16.28
N GLN A 493 -14.01 -12.34 17.08
CA GLN A 493 -15.38 -12.84 17.02
C GLN A 493 -16.24 -12.32 18.18
N THR A 494 -17.57 -12.40 18.05
CA THR A 494 -18.54 -12.02 19.11
C THR A 494 -18.12 -12.56 20.48
N GLY A 495 -18.16 -11.71 21.49
CA GLY A 495 -17.78 -12.02 22.87
C GLY A 495 -16.28 -11.91 23.16
N THR A 496 -15.44 -11.64 22.15
CA THR A 496 -14.01 -11.38 22.39
C THR A 496 -13.83 -10.08 23.16
N VAL A 497 -13.03 -10.10 24.23
CA VAL A 497 -12.71 -8.93 25.06
C VAL A 497 -11.21 -8.70 25.10
N ILE A 498 -10.79 -7.49 24.75
CA ILE A 498 -9.46 -6.96 25.04
C ILE A 498 -9.60 -6.06 26.27
N ALA A 499 -9.19 -6.54 27.44
CA ALA A 499 -9.18 -5.73 28.64
C ALA A 499 -8.13 -4.60 28.53
N SER A 500 -8.41 -3.44 29.14
CA SER A 500 -7.55 -2.25 29.04
C SER A 500 -6.13 -2.46 29.58
N ASN A 501 -5.94 -3.43 30.47
CA ASN A 501 -4.64 -3.83 31.02
C ASN A 501 -4.01 -5.05 30.32
N ASN A 502 -4.60 -5.54 29.22
CA ASN A 502 -4.19 -6.78 28.56
C ASN A 502 -3.77 -6.59 27.08
N TRP A 503 -3.49 -5.36 26.67
CA TRP A 503 -3.01 -5.05 25.32
C TRP A 503 -1.68 -5.74 24.96
N GLN A 504 -0.84 -6.06 25.95
CA GLN A 504 0.42 -6.79 25.76
C GLN A 504 0.24 -8.17 25.12
N LYS A 505 -0.94 -8.78 25.26
CA LYS A 505 -1.28 -10.05 24.61
C LYS A 505 -1.35 -9.90 23.07
N TYR A 506 -1.51 -8.68 22.56
CA TYR A 506 -1.73 -8.39 21.14
C TYR A 506 -0.64 -7.52 20.51
N LEU A 507 0.02 -6.64 21.27
CA LEU A 507 1.03 -5.72 20.77
C LEU A 507 2.45 -6.22 21.09
N LEU A 508 3.30 -6.34 20.08
CA LEU A 508 4.70 -6.83 20.05
C LEU A 508 5.51 -6.60 21.35
N LYS A 509 5.25 -7.45 22.36
CA LYS A 509 5.85 -7.46 23.72
C LYS A 509 5.50 -6.29 24.65
N ARG A 510 4.57 -5.40 24.30
CA ARG A 510 4.30 -4.15 25.06
C ARG A 510 2.81 -3.91 25.31
N ALA A 511 2.45 -3.19 26.38
CA ALA A 511 1.07 -2.82 26.70
C ALA A 511 0.66 -1.42 26.19
N THR A 512 1.55 -0.73 25.47
CA THR A 512 1.47 0.68 25.10
C THR A 512 1.57 0.85 23.60
N PHE A 513 1.30 2.06 23.12
CA PHE A 513 1.78 2.54 21.83
C PHE A 513 3.32 2.59 21.78
N ASN A 514 3.87 2.79 20.60
CA ASN A 514 5.29 2.84 20.30
C ASN A 514 5.93 4.11 20.85
N ASP A 515 5.20 5.19 21.07
CA ASP A 515 5.68 6.33 21.87
C ASP A 515 5.66 6.09 23.40
N GLY A 516 5.16 4.94 23.86
CA GLY A 516 5.04 4.60 25.28
C GLY A 516 3.73 5.05 25.93
N SER A 517 2.86 5.76 25.21
CA SER A 517 1.54 6.16 25.72
C SER A 517 0.62 4.95 25.89
N VAL A 518 -0.26 5.02 26.89
CA VAL A 518 -1.19 3.93 27.20
C VAL A 518 -2.33 3.89 26.19
N ILE A 519 -2.78 2.68 25.82
CA ILE A 519 -3.96 2.56 24.94
C ILE A 519 -5.21 3.13 25.62
N GLY A 520 -5.38 2.91 26.93
CA GLY A 520 -6.42 3.58 27.73
C GLY A 520 -7.86 3.07 27.57
N TYR A 521 -8.09 2.05 26.75
CA TYR A 521 -9.43 1.52 26.46
C TYR A 521 -9.50 0.00 26.54
N SER A 522 -10.65 -0.55 26.93
CA SER A 522 -11.03 -1.93 26.66
C SER A 522 -12.01 -2.01 25.49
N ILE A 523 -12.01 -3.15 24.80
CA ILE A 523 -12.87 -3.43 23.66
C ILE A 523 -13.59 -4.75 23.89
N GLU A 524 -14.89 -4.78 23.64
CA GLU A 524 -15.67 -6.01 23.51
C GLU A 524 -16.35 -6.04 22.13
N ILE A 525 -16.18 -7.16 21.43
CA ILE A 525 -16.87 -7.43 20.17
C ILE A 525 -18.28 -7.90 20.49
N GLY A 526 -19.28 -7.08 20.18
CA GLY A 526 -20.68 -7.41 20.35
C GLY A 526 -21.20 -8.38 19.29
N GLU A 527 -22.51 -8.52 19.21
CA GLU A 527 -23.15 -9.35 18.19
C GLU A 527 -22.82 -8.84 16.79
N MET A 528 -22.49 -9.77 15.89
CA MET A 528 -22.22 -9.50 14.49
C MET A 528 -23.19 -10.24 13.57
N ASN A 529 -23.61 -9.56 12.51
CA ASN A 529 -24.45 -10.10 11.45
C ASN A 529 -24.10 -9.44 10.11
N SER A 530 -24.83 -9.78 9.04
CA SER A 530 -24.59 -9.22 7.70
C SER A 530 -24.74 -7.70 7.62
N GLU A 531 -25.49 -7.08 8.52
CA GLU A 531 -25.65 -5.62 8.59
C GLU A 531 -24.52 -4.98 9.39
N GLY A 532 -23.74 -5.76 10.16
CA GLY A 532 -22.54 -5.33 10.87
C GLY A 532 -22.43 -5.75 12.34
N VAL A 533 -21.59 -5.06 13.11
CA VAL A 533 -21.16 -5.42 14.47
C VAL A 533 -21.09 -4.23 15.42
N THR A 534 -21.54 -4.39 16.66
CA THR A 534 -21.36 -3.37 17.71
C THR A 534 -20.00 -3.55 18.40
N ILE A 535 -19.19 -2.51 18.43
CA ILE A 535 -17.94 -2.46 19.19
C ILE A 535 -18.20 -1.67 20.48
N LYS A 536 -18.10 -2.35 21.63
CA LYS A 536 -18.25 -1.71 22.93
C LYS A 536 -16.88 -1.26 23.43
N ILE A 537 -16.72 0.03 23.66
CA ILE A 537 -15.47 0.66 24.06
C ILE A 537 -15.65 1.23 25.47
N ARG A 538 -14.75 0.89 26.40
CA ARG A 538 -14.78 1.43 27.77
C ARG A 538 -13.45 2.06 28.10
N LYS A 539 -13.49 3.32 28.54
CA LYS A 539 -12.32 4.08 28.96
C LYS A 539 -11.87 3.61 30.35
N ALA A 540 -10.56 3.43 30.53
CA ALA A 540 -9.95 2.93 31.76
C ALA A 540 -9.87 3.97 32.89
#